data_AF-X6PBG2-F1
#
_entry.id   AF-X6PBG2-F1
#
_cell.length_a   1.000
_cell.length_b   1.000
_cell.length_c   1.000
_cell.angle_alpha   90.00
_cell.angle_beta   90.00
_cell.angle_gamma   90.00
#
_symmetry.space_group_name_H-M   'P 1'
#
loop_
_entity.id
_entity.type
_entity.pdbx_description
1 polymer ?
#
loop_
_entity_poly.entity_id
_entity_poly.type
_entity_poly.pdbx_seq_one_letter_code
_entity_poly.pdbx_strand_id
1 'polypeptide(L)'
;GEQIQVFNGHTDQVLSVKYSPFVIKNSIGNSNVICSGSLDNTIRFWDIRSNKNELCVIKEDSGILCLKFLQLKKNEKNRKSNDNICCDINLCYGLYSGLICIWGQ
;
A
#
# COMPACT_ATOMS: atom_id res chain seq x y z
N GLY A 1 11.02 22.30 -10.83
CA GLY A 1 10.56 21.31 -9.83
C GLY A 1 11.77 20.70 -9.18
N GLU A 2 11.68 20.36 -7.90
CA GLU A 2 12.79 19.80 -7.12
C GLU A 2 12.35 18.47 -6.47
N GLN A 3 13.28 17.54 -6.35
CA GLN A 3 13.06 16.29 -5.63
C GLN A 3 13.05 16.56 -4.12
N ILE A 4 11.91 16.34 -3.47
CA ILE A 4 11.73 16.66 -2.04
C ILE A 4 12.00 15.47 -1.09
N GLN A 5 11.95 14.23 -1.58
CA GLN A 5 12.10 13.03 -0.76
C GLN A 5 12.52 11.83 -1.62
N VAL A 6 13.28 10.90 -1.02
CA VAL A 6 13.74 9.65 -1.67
C VAL A 6 13.55 8.47 -0.73
N PHE A 7 13.02 7.36 -1.26
CA PHE A 7 12.90 6.07 -0.56
C PHE A 7 13.80 5.03 -1.24
N ASN A 8 14.86 4.58 -0.55
CA ASN A 8 15.90 3.71 -1.10
C ASN A 8 15.91 2.31 -0.45
N GLY A 9 14.78 1.62 -0.39
CA GLY A 9 14.74 0.25 0.17
C GLY A 9 14.70 -0.87 -0.86
N HIS A 10 14.18 -0.62 -2.06
CA HIS A 10 14.13 -1.65 -3.10
C HIS A 10 15.53 -1.96 -3.63
N THR A 11 15.80 -3.24 -3.88
CA THR A 11 17.10 -3.71 -4.40
C THR A 11 17.11 -3.93 -5.92
N ASP A 12 15.97 -3.73 -6.57
CA ASP A 12 15.80 -3.82 -8.02
C ASP A 12 14.75 -2.79 -8.50
N GLN A 13 14.48 -2.76 -9.80
CA GLN A 13 13.59 -1.81 -10.47
C GLN A 13 12.22 -1.73 -9.80
N VAL A 14 11.77 -0.51 -9.52
CA VAL A 14 10.42 -0.23 -9.01
C VAL A 14 9.50 -0.07 -10.22
N LEU A 15 8.54 -0.98 -10.37
CA LEU A 15 7.65 -1.03 -11.54
C LEU A 15 6.29 -0.37 -11.28
N SER A 16 5.88 -0.24 -10.01
CA SER A 16 4.60 0.35 -9.67
C SER A 16 4.66 1.12 -8.35
N VAL A 17 3.98 2.27 -8.30
CA VAL A 17 3.76 3.05 -7.08
C VAL A 17 2.30 3.49 -7.03
N LYS A 18 1.66 3.37 -5.87
CA LYS A 18 0.27 3.80 -5.62
C LYS A 18 0.13 4.50 -4.29
N TYR A 19 -0.68 5.54 -4.26
CA TYR A 19 -1.20 6.07 -3.00
C TYR A 19 -2.12 5.06 -2.35
N SER A 20 -1.91 4.86 -1.05
CA SER A 20 -2.81 4.09 -0.25
C SER A 20 -3.98 4.97 0.22
N PRO A 21 -5.22 4.45 0.17
CA PRO A 21 -6.35 5.13 0.80
C PRO A 21 -6.33 5.01 2.34
N PHE A 22 -5.38 4.27 2.93
CA PHE A 22 -5.22 4.22 4.38
C PHE A 22 -4.77 5.58 4.93
N VAL A 23 -5.52 6.08 5.90
CA VAL A 23 -5.08 7.17 6.77
C VAL A 23 -4.61 6.54 8.07
N ILE A 24 -3.30 6.44 8.26
CA ILE A 24 -2.75 5.95 9.53
C ILE A 24 -2.74 7.13 10.51
N LYS A 25 -3.41 7.00 11.66
CA LYS A 25 -3.30 7.99 12.74
C LYS A 25 -2.01 7.72 13.51
N ASN A 26 -0.99 8.54 13.26
CA ASN A 26 0.25 8.53 14.04
C ASN A 26 0.26 9.70 15.04
N SER A 27 1.24 9.74 15.95
CA SER A 27 1.39 10.80 16.95
C SER A 27 1.56 12.22 16.38
N ILE A 28 1.84 12.32 15.08
CA ILE A 28 2.03 13.58 14.32
C ILE A 28 0.80 13.91 13.45
N GLY A 29 -0.27 13.09 13.51
CA GLY A 29 -1.53 13.28 12.77
C GLY A 29 -1.82 12.18 11.76
N ASN A 30 -2.70 12.48 10.81
CA ASN A 30 -3.07 11.61 9.69
C ASN A 30 -1.88 11.44 8.73
N SER A 31 -1.27 10.26 8.69
CA SER A 31 -0.17 9.96 7.78
C SER A 31 -0.70 9.51 6.41
N ASN A 32 -0.01 9.97 5.36
CA ASN A 32 -0.28 9.56 3.99
C ASN A 32 0.71 8.43 3.64
N VAL A 33 0.18 7.30 3.21
CA VAL A 33 0.99 6.14 2.88
C VAL A 33 1.04 5.93 1.38
N ILE A 34 2.22 5.62 0.87
CA ILE A 34 2.38 5.10 -0.49
C ILE A 34 2.85 3.64 -0.42
N CYS A 35 2.55 2.91 -1.47
CA CYS A 35 2.95 1.52 -1.65
C CYS A 35 3.68 1.39 -2.99
N SER A 36 4.79 0.66 -3.00
CA SER A 36 5.61 0.41 -4.19
C SER A 36 5.86 -1.07 -4.40
N GLY A 37 5.91 -1.52 -5.65
CA GLY A 37 6.18 -2.90 -6.05
C GLY A 37 7.39 -2.95 -6.99
N SER A 38 8.24 -3.96 -6.82
CA SER A 38 9.52 -4.07 -7.51
C SER A 38 9.80 -5.49 -8.02
N LEU A 39 10.75 -5.58 -8.96
CA LEU A 39 11.35 -6.86 -9.39
C LEU A 39 12.20 -7.53 -8.32
N ASP A 40 12.46 -6.87 -7.18
CA ASP A 40 13.08 -7.50 -6.00
C ASP A 40 12.13 -8.44 -5.23
N ASN A 41 10.98 -8.76 -5.83
CA ASN A 41 9.89 -9.55 -5.28
C ASN A 41 9.27 -8.96 -4.01
N THR A 42 9.40 -7.64 -3.78
CA THR A 42 8.80 -6.99 -2.62
C THR A 42 7.78 -5.93 -2.97
N ILE A 43 6.79 -5.81 -2.09
CA ILE A 43 5.91 -4.66 -1.97
C ILE A 43 6.29 -3.91 -0.69
N ARG A 44 6.60 -2.61 -0.78
CA ARG A 44 7.01 -1.79 0.36
C ARG A 44 6.03 -0.65 0.60
N PHE A 45 5.72 -0.42 1.86
CA PHE A 45 4.87 0.69 2.31
C PHE A 45 5.72 1.78 2.97
N TRP A 46 5.41 3.02 2.63
CA TRP A 46 6.18 4.19 3.06
C TRP A 46 5.27 5.24 3.67
N ASP A 47 5.66 5.78 4.82
CA ASP A 47 5.10 7.02 5.35
C ASP A 47 5.78 8.21 4.64
N ILE A 48 5.02 9.05 3.93
CA ILE A 48 5.58 10.22 3.23
C ILE A 48 5.75 11.45 4.14
N ARG A 49 5.08 11.50 5.29
CA ARG A 49 5.18 12.63 6.23
C ARG A 49 6.31 12.42 7.23
N SER A 50 6.67 11.17 7.48
CA SER A 50 7.88 10.83 8.21
C SER A 50 9.09 10.86 7.27
N ASN A 51 10.17 11.49 7.72
CA ASN A 51 11.37 11.65 6.91
C ASN A 51 12.11 10.32 6.62
N LYS A 52 11.68 9.20 7.23
CA LYS A 52 12.13 7.82 6.96
C LYS A 52 11.38 6.87 7.88
N ASN A 53 10.37 6.16 7.40
CA ASN A 53 9.97 4.88 7.99
C ASN A 53 9.33 4.03 6.89
N GLU A 54 10.08 3.03 6.41
CA GLU A 54 9.48 1.86 5.82
C GLU A 54 8.52 1.26 6.86
N LEU A 55 7.25 1.18 6.52
CA LEU A 55 6.20 0.75 7.44
C LEU A 55 6.04 -0.76 7.43
N CYS A 56 6.12 -1.35 6.23
CA CYS A 56 5.87 -2.77 6.02
C CYS A 56 6.52 -3.22 4.71
N VAL A 57 6.96 -4.48 4.68
CA VAL A 57 7.45 -5.16 3.48
C VAL A 57 6.71 -6.48 3.34
N ILE A 58 6.07 -6.67 2.19
CA ILE A 58 5.50 -7.96 1.78
C ILE A 58 6.48 -8.58 0.80
N LYS A 59 6.80 -9.86 0.98
CA LYS A 59 7.67 -10.63 0.11
C LYS A 59 6.84 -11.63 -0.69
N GLU A 60 7.18 -11.75 -1.96
CA GLU A 60 6.62 -12.71 -2.91
C GLU A 60 7.73 -13.56 -3.52
N ASP A 61 7.34 -14.57 -4.28
CA ASP A 61 8.30 -15.45 -4.99
C ASP A 61 8.59 -14.95 -6.42
N SER A 62 8.02 -13.81 -6.82
CA SER A 62 8.15 -13.25 -8.17
C SER A 62 8.00 -11.73 -8.19
N GLY A 63 8.55 -11.08 -9.22
CA GLY A 63 8.60 -9.62 -9.31
C GLY A 63 7.21 -8.99 -9.43
N ILE A 64 7.01 -7.87 -8.75
CA ILE A 64 5.72 -7.16 -8.72
C ILE A 64 5.63 -6.23 -9.92
N LEU A 65 4.66 -6.46 -10.81
CA LEU A 65 4.49 -5.69 -12.04
C LEU A 65 3.47 -4.55 -11.92
N CYS A 66 2.43 -4.73 -11.10
CA CYS A 66 1.38 -3.73 -10.96
C CYS A 66 0.69 -3.79 -9.60
N LEU A 67 0.16 -2.65 -9.15
CA LEU A 67 -0.54 -2.49 -7.88
C LEU A 67 -1.89 -1.77 -8.09
N LYS A 68 -2.92 -2.18 -7.36
CA LYS A 68 -4.22 -1.51 -7.32
C LYS A 68 -4.91 -1.69 -5.97
N PHE A 69 -5.27 -0.59 -5.33
CA PHE A 69 -6.17 -0.64 -4.18
C PHE A 69 -7.63 -0.84 -4.63
N LEU A 70 -8.32 -1.71 -3.92
CA LEU A 70 -9.74 -2.01 -4.05
C LEU A 70 -10.43 -1.66 -2.73
N GLN A 71 -11.40 -0.75 -2.80
CA GLN A 71 -12.25 -0.40 -1.67
C GLN A 71 -13.55 -1.18 -1.81
N LEU A 72 -13.75 -2.20 -0.97
CA LEU A 72 -15.01 -2.94 -0.96
C LEU A 72 -16.00 -2.25 -0.02
N LYS A 73 -17.17 -1.91 -0.55
CA LYS A 73 -18.30 -1.47 0.28
C LYS A 73 -18.90 -2.68 0.96
N LYS A 74 -18.87 -2.74 2.30
CA LYS A 74 -19.67 -3.70 3.05
C LYS A 74 -21.14 -3.37 2.83
N ASN A 75 -21.96 -4.38 2.51
CA ASN A 75 -23.40 -4.20 2.37
C ASN A 75 -23.99 -3.75 3.71
N GLU A 76 -24.57 -2.55 3.73
CA GLU A 76 -25.12 -1.84 4.89
C GLU A 76 -26.42 -2.45 5.44
N LYS A 77 -26.43 -3.73 5.81
CA LYS A 77 -27.64 -4.34 6.39
C LYS A 77 -27.71 -4.43 7.91
N ASN A 78 -26.68 -4.06 8.69
CA ASN A 78 -26.79 -4.13 10.16
C ASN A 78 -25.67 -3.43 10.96
N ARG A 79 -25.45 -2.11 10.88
CA ARG A 79 -24.66 -1.41 11.92
C ARG A 79 -25.21 -0.04 12.30
N LYS A 80 -25.33 0.14 13.62
CA LYS A 80 -25.72 1.37 14.32
C LYS A 80 -24.75 2.49 13.95
N SER A 81 -25.31 3.68 13.72
CA SER A 81 -24.60 4.94 13.53
C SER A 81 -23.66 5.21 14.71
N ASN A 82 -22.34 5.05 14.52
CA ASN A 82 -21.26 5.85 15.15
C ASN A 82 -19.85 5.24 15.00
N ASP A 83 -19.67 4.09 14.36
CA ASP A 83 -18.32 3.56 14.14
C ASP A 83 -17.72 4.11 12.84
N ASN A 84 -16.52 4.69 12.94
CA ASN A 84 -15.66 5.11 11.84
C ASN A 84 -15.74 4.10 10.69
N ILE A 85 -16.04 4.58 9.48
CA ILE A 85 -16.15 3.77 8.27
C ILE A 85 -14.83 3.00 8.06
N CYS A 86 -14.78 1.75 8.53
CA CYS A 86 -13.71 0.81 8.24
C CYS A 86 -14.06 0.14 6.92
N CYS A 87 -13.74 0.82 5.81
CA CYS A 87 -13.73 0.13 4.53
C CYS A 87 -12.64 -0.95 4.57
N ASP A 88 -12.99 -2.17 4.22
CA ASP A 88 -11.98 -3.20 3.97
C ASP A 88 -11.28 -2.78 2.66
N ILE A 89 -10.06 -2.28 2.81
CA ILE A 89 -9.19 -1.90 1.70
C ILE A 89 -8.31 -3.09 1.41
N ASN A 90 -8.45 -3.65 0.21
CA ASN A 90 -7.59 -4.71 -0.28
C ASN A 90 -6.58 -4.14 -1.29
N LEU A 91 -5.40 -4.73 -1.34
CA LEU A 91 -4.39 -4.47 -2.35
C LEU A 91 -4.35 -5.64 -3.34
N CYS A 92 -4.70 -5.38 -4.59
CA CYS A 92 -4.52 -6.31 -5.70
C CYS A 92 -3.18 -6.02 -6.39
N TYR A 93 -2.46 -7.06 -6.78
CA TYR A 93 -1.19 -6.92 -7.48
C TYR A 93 -0.93 -8.09 -8.43
N GLY A 94 -0.19 -7.80 -9.50
CA GLY A 94 0.21 -8.77 -10.51
C GLY A 94 1.68 -9.13 -10.38
N LEU A 95 1.99 -10.41 -10.52
CA LEU A 95 3.34 -10.97 -10.46
C LEU A 95 3.87 -11.29 -11.85
N TYR A 96 5.20 -11.28 -12.01
CA TYR A 96 5.87 -11.68 -13.25
C TYR A 96 5.60 -13.14 -13.62
N SER A 97 5.27 -13.99 -12.63
CA SER A 97 4.82 -15.37 -12.84
C SER A 97 3.45 -15.53 -13.51
N GLY A 98 2.72 -14.43 -13.75
CA GLY A 98 1.38 -14.44 -14.33
C GLY A 98 0.25 -14.58 -13.30
N LEU A 99 0.58 -14.63 -12.00
CA LEU A 99 -0.40 -14.67 -10.92
C LEU A 99 -0.96 -13.28 -10.60
N ILE A 100 -2.23 -13.23 -10.20
CA ILE A 100 -2.87 -12.06 -9.61
C ILE A 100 -3.17 -12.40 -8.15
N CYS A 101 -2.61 -11.61 -7.23
CA CYS A 101 -2.77 -11.80 -5.81
C CYS A 101 -3.62 -10.67 -5.21
N ILE A 102 -4.31 -10.99 -4.12
CA ILE A 102 -5.08 -10.02 -3.33
C ILE A 102 -4.61 -10.14 -1.89
N TRP A 103 -4.16 -9.02 -1.34
CA TRP A 103 -3.80 -8.88 0.06
C TRP A 103 -4.85 -8.03 0.78
N GLY A 104 -5.38 -8.52 1.89
CA GLY A 104 -6.42 -7.87 2.68
C GLY A 104 -6.16 -8.04 4.18
N GLN A 105 -6.90 -7.28 5.00
CA GLN A 105 -6.86 -7.32 6.46
C GLN A 105 -8.07 -8.03 7.05
#